data_AF-A0A7V3I6V2-F1
#
_entry.id   AF-A0A7V3I6V2-F1
#
_cell.length_a   1.000
_cell.length_b   1.000
_cell.length_c   1.000
_cell.angle_alpha   90.00
_cell.angle_beta   90.00
_cell.angle_gamma   90.00
#
_symmetry.space_group_name_H-M   'P 1'
#
loop_
_entity.id
_entity.type
_entity.pdbx_description
1 polymer ?
#
loop_
_entity_poly.entity_id
_entity_poly.type
_entity_poly.pdbx_seq_one_letter_code
_entity_poly.pdbx_strand_id
1 'polypeptide(L)'
;MLHFDENGEGNNVVLDNPSEFYTDTRRRINPGSTIAVFGSSFYCVNWFGTPVQWCGLVWANSVRSLAKLRPNPTLERVADCVFASATQQQFDKGFAAGTYPDSWNLQTNVANTAFIAPDLILSYAYSLIGEKMLTGASVESFATRSGLARLNTFAVIERLASTDNALAAKLKFYAGQDVYSCLAKVDRPVSVTADDSPLAETPDLRAAASGWFYDEANRALHIKYRSRSRTAEIGVKW
;
A
#
# COMPACT_ATOMS: atom_id res chain seq x y z
N MET A 1 -0.62 17.77 -18.73
CA MET A 1 0.81 17.92 -19.10
C MET A 1 1.41 18.81 -18.03
N LEU A 2 2.37 18.31 -17.25
CA LEU A 2 3.05 19.12 -16.23
C LEU A 2 3.93 20.11 -16.98
N HIS A 3 3.59 21.40 -16.94
CA HIS A 3 4.46 22.46 -17.43
C HIS A 3 5.43 22.81 -16.32
N PHE A 4 6.72 22.89 -16.62
CA PHE A 4 7.75 23.43 -15.74
C PHE A 4 8.18 24.76 -16.34
N ASP A 5 8.41 25.77 -15.50
CA ASP A 5 8.95 27.04 -15.93
C ASP A 5 10.45 26.93 -16.26
N GLU A 6 11.03 28.05 -16.72
CA GLU A 6 12.45 28.15 -17.10
C GLU A 6 13.42 27.94 -15.93
N ASN A 7 12.93 27.95 -14.68
CA ASN A 7 13.69 27.66 -13.47
C ASN A 7 13.56 26.20 -13.02
N GLY A 8 12.80 25.37 -13.75
CA GLY A 8 12.51 23.99 -13.38
C GLY A 8 11.46 23.86 -12.28
N GLU A 9 10.75 24.93 -11.94
CA GLU A 9 9.60 24.87 -11.05
C GLU A 9 8.39 24.42 -11.87
N GLY A 10 7.87 23.23 -11.56
CA GLY A 10 6.59 22.78 -12.12
C GLY A 10 5.56 23.86 -11.83
N ASN A 11 4.65 24.16 -12.77
CA ASN A 11 3.48 25.02 -12.55
C ASN A 11 2.98 24.69 -11.15
N ASN A 12 3.29 25.59 -10.21
CA ASN A 12 2.72 25.50 -8.88
C ASN A 12 1.24 25.51 -9.19
N VAL A 13 0.55 24.39 -8.99
CA VAL A 13 -0.89 24.44 -8.85
C VAL A 13 -1.04 25.19 -7.55
N VAL A 14 -0.98 26.52 -7.64
CA VAL A 14 -1.18 27.37 -6.51
C VAL A 14 -2.62 27.07 -6.15
N LEU A 15 -2.81 26.41 -5.01
CA LEU A 15 -4.14 26.18 -4.47
C LEU A 15 -4.61 27.53 -3.93
N ASP A 16 -4.79 28.52 -4.83
CA ASP A 16 -5.17 29.89 -4.52
C ASP A 16 -6.55 29.94 -3.87
N ASN A 17 -7.34 28.87 -4.07
CA ASN A 17 -8.66 28.73 -3.50
C ASN A 17 -8.86 27.34 -2.85
N PRO A 18 -8.73 27.23 -1.52
CA PRO A 18 -8.99 25.99 -0.78
C PRO A 18 -10.36 25.34 -1.07
N SER A 19 -11.38 26.12 -1.49
CA SER A 19 -12.70 25.57 -1.80
C SER A 19 -12.76 24.67 -3.04
N GLU A 20 -11.72 24.71 -3.89
CA GLU A 20 -11.57 23.82 -5.04
C GLU A 20 -11.28 22.38 -4.63
N PHE A 21 -10.62 22.20 -3.48
CA PHE A 21 -10.15 20.90 -3.01
C PHE A 21 -10.80 20.46 -1.69
N TYR A 22 -11.51 21.36 -1.02
CA TYR A 22 -12.11 21.12 0.29
C TYR A 22 -13.60 21.51 0.33
N THR A 23 -14.43 20.63 0.88
CA THR A 23 -15.84 20.93 1.20
C THR A 23 -15.95 21.85 2.40
N ASP A 24 -15.20 21.54 3.47
CA ASP A 24 -15.05 22.41 4.63
C ASP A 24 -13.65 23.03 4.61
N THR A 25 -13.58 24.35 4.58
CA THR A 25 -12.32 25.10 4.60
C THR A 25 -11.83 25.41 6.01
N ARG A 26 -12.58 25.05 7.06
CA ARG A 26 -12.26 25.31 8.48
C ARG A 26 -11.65 24.09 9.19
N ARG A 27 -10.89 23.29 8.46
CA ARG A 27 -10.33 22.04 8.98
C ARG A 27 -9.25 22.30 10.01
N ARG A 28 -9.25 21.48 11.07
CA ARG A 28 -8.29 21.59 12.18
C ARG A 28 -7.03 20.81 11.85
N ILE A 29 -6.21 21.37 10.97
CA ILE A 29 -4.96 20.73 10.54
C ILE A 29 -3.83 20.86 11.58
N ASN A 30 -3.79 21.96 12.35
CA ASN A 30 -2.66 22.28 13.23
C ASN A 30 -2.46 21.26 14.37
N PRO A 31 -3.51 20.83 15.09
CA PRO A 31 -3.34 19.83 16.14
C PRO A 31 -2.82 18.51 15.56
N GLY A 32 -1.62 18.09 15.96
CA GLY A 32 -0.97 16.89 15.43
C GLY A 32 -0.23 17.07 14.10
N SER A 33 -0.18 18.30 13.58
CA SER A 33 0.69 18.60 12.43
C SER A 33 2.16 18.42 12.79
N THR A 34 2.95 17.84 11.89
CA THR A 34 4.36 17.55 12.15
C THR A 34 5.31 18.42 11.35
N ILE A 35 6.39 18.86 12.00
CA ILE A 35 7.49 19.60 11.38
C ILE A 35 8.69 18.65 11.38
N ALA A 36 9.04 18.12 10.23
CA ALA A 36 10.03 17.04 10.14
C ALA A 36 11.37 17.46 9.55
N VAL A 37 11.43 18.61 8.87
CA VAL A 37 12.62 19.03 8.12
C VAL A 37 13.24 20.23 8.82
N PHE A 38 14.39 19.99 9.47
CA PHE A 38 15.24 21.04 10.03
C PHE A 38 16.31 21.40 8.99
N GLY A 39 15.96 22.27 8.02
CA GLY A 39 16.90 22.69 6.99
C GLY A 39 16.25 23.43 5.82
N SER A 40 16.98 23.51 4.72
CA SER A 40 16.50 24.07 3.47
C SER A 40 16.72 23.14 2.28
N SER A 41 15.77 23.12 1.34
CA SER A 41 16.03 22.55 0.01
C SER A 41 16.69 23.60 -0.87
N PHE A 42 17.63 23.18 -1.70
CA PHE A 42 18.34 24.05 -2.67
C PHE A 42 18.97 25.31 -2.07
N TYR A 43 19.23 25.32 -0.76
CA TYR A 43 19.70 26.48 0.01
C TYR A 43 18.75 27.70 0.01
N CYS A 44 17.52 27.58 -0.50
CA CYS A 44 16.56 28.69 -0.62
C CYS A 44 15.16 28.38 -0.09
N VAL A 45 14.74 27.11 -0.06
CA VAL A 45 13.42 26.70 0.43
C VAL A 45 13.52 26.37 1.91
N ASN A 46 13.04 27.28 2.78
CA ASN A 46 13.07 27.08 4.22
C ASN A 46 11.94 26.15 4.70
N TRP A 47 12.29 25.09 5.44
CA TRP A 47 11.32 24.17 6.03
C TRP A 47 11.09 24.38 7.54
N PHE A 48 11.81 25.31 8.18
CA PHE A 48 11.63 25.60 9.60
C PHE A 48 10.19 26.03 9.88
N GLY A 49 9.51 25.26 10.72
CA GLY A 49 8.12 25.53 11.10
C GLY A 49 7.08 25.15 10.07
N THR A 50 7.48 24.57 8.92
CA THR A 50 6.56 24.14 7.86
C THR A 50 6.00 22.74 8.17
N PRO A 51 4.67 22.59 8.32
CA PRO A 51 4.01 21.29 8.31
C PRO A 51 4.38 20.42 7.10
N VAL A 52 4.84 19.20 7.35
CA VAL A 52 5.10 18.17 6.34
C VAL A 52 4.57 16.85 6.88
N GLN A 53 3.32 16.53 6.53
CA GLN A 53 2.57 15.53 7.29
C GLN A 53 2.92 14.08 6.93
N TRP A 54 3.38 13.83 5.70
CA TRP A 54 3.82 12.49 5.32
C TRP A 54 4.98 11.99 6.20
N CYS A 55 5.89 12.88 6.60
CA CYS A 55 6.96 12.55 7.55
C CYS A 55 6.40 12.11 8.91
N GLY A 56 5.41 12.85 9.42
CA GLY A 56 4.70 12.50 10.64
C GLY A 56 4.04 11.14 10.55
N LEU A 57 3.41 10.83 9.42
CA LEU A 57 2.77 9.53 9.20
C LEU A 57 3.76 8.37 9.16
N VAL A 58 4.97 8.55 8.61
CA VAL A 58 6.03 7.53 8.67
C VAL A 58 6.38 7.20 10.11
N TRP A 59 6.56 8.23 10.95
CA TRP A 59 6.80 8.06 12.38
C TRP A 59 5.60 7.40 13.08
N ALA A 60 4.38 7.87 12.82
CA ALA A 60 3.16 7.36 13.44
C ALA A 60 2.89 5.88 13.10
N ASN A 61 3.10 5.47 11.84
CA ASN A 61 3.01 4.06 11.42
C ASN A 61 4.08 3.19 12.12
N SER A 62 5.27 3.74 12.35
CA SER A 62 6.33 3.06 13.11
C SER A 62 5.94 2.86 14.58
N VAL A 63 5.33 3.87 15.21
CA VAL A 63 4.76 3.77 16.56
C VAL A 63 3.70 2.67 16.63
N ARG A 64 2.78 2.61 15.67
CA ARG A 64 1.75 1.56 15.61
C ARG A 64 2.34 0.16 15.44
N SER A 65 3.40 0.03 14.64
CA SER A 65 4.11 -1.23 14.47
C SER A 65 4.81 -1.66 15.77
N LEU A 66 5.46 -0.73 16.46
CA LEU A 66 6.11 -0.98 17.75
C LEU A 66 5.11 -1.33 18.85
N ALA A 67 3.95 -0.67 18.88
CA ALA A 67 2.90 -0.89 19.88
C ALA A 67 2.39 -2.35 19.89
N LYS A 68 2.46 -3.06 18.75
CA LYS A 68 2.13 -4.49 18.66
C LYS A 68 3.06 -5.39 19.48
N LEU A 69 4.30 -4.94 19.71
CA LEU A 69 5.32 -5.66 20.48
C LEU A 69 5.46 -5.10 21.89
N ARG A 70 5.38 -3.76 22.03
CA ARG A 70 5.52 -3.03 23.28
C ARG A 70 4.55 -1.85 23.32
N PRO A 71 3.34 -2.05 23.87
CA PRO A 71 2.34 -0.98 23.97
C PRO A 71 2.86 0.25 24.70
N ASN A 72 2.49 1.43 24.22
CA ASN A 72 2.82 2.71 24.86
C ASN A 72 1.68 3.71 24.59
N PRO A 73 0.68 3.78 25.49
CA PRO A 73 -0.52 4.59 25.28
C PRO A 73 -0.24 6.08 25.01
N THR A 74 0.83 6.62 25.59
CA THR A 74 1.23 8.02 25.38
C THR A 74 1.72 8.23 23.94
N LEU A 75 2.62 7.38 23.45
CA LEU A 75 3.11 7.48 22.07
C LEU A 75 2.01 7.21 21.06
N GLU A 76 1.15 6.21 21.33
CA GLU A 76 0.01 5.88 20.50
C GLU A 76 -0.95 7.07 20.38
N ARG A 77 -1.25 7.77 21.48
CA ARG A 77 -2.09 8.96 21.46
C ARG A 77 -1.48 10.12 20.66
N VAL A 78 -0.16 10.30 20.71
CA VAL A 78 0.50 11.31 19.87
C VAL A 78 0.43 10.91 18.40
N ALA A 79 0.65 9.63 18.09
CA ALA A 79 0.49 9.09 16.73
C ALA A 79 -0.96 9.25 16.21
N ASP A 80 -1.97 9.12 17.09
CA ASP A 80 -3.38 9.37 16.73
C ASP A 80 -3.63 10.83 16.36
N CYS A 81 -3.03 11.78 17.07
CA CYS A 81 -3.11 13.19 16.70
C CYS A 81 -2.49 13.44 15.31
N VAL A 82 -1.35 12.81 15.03
CA VAL A 82 -0.68 12.90 13.71
C VAL A 82 -1.57 12.32 12.61
N PHE A 83 -2.16 11.16 12.85
CA PHE A 83 -3.12 10.55 11.91
C PHE A 83 -4.35 11.45 11.70
N ALA A 84 -4.93 12.00 12.77
CA ALA A 84 -6.07 12.90 12.69
C ALA A 84 -5.73 14.13 11.83
N SER A 85 -4.59 14.80 12.07
CA SER A 85 -4.15 15.93 11.25
C SER A 85 -4.02 15.55 9.77
N ALA A 86 -3.41 14.39 9.46
CA ALA A 86 -3.28 13.93 8.08
C ALA A 86 -4.63 13.70 7.40
N THR A 87 -5.60 13.11 8.12
CA THR A 87 -6.95 12.92 7.57
C THR A 87 -7.65 14.23 7.27
N GLN A 88 -7.40 15.28 8.07
CA GLN A 88 -7.93 16.61 7.82
C GLN A 88 -7.26 17.30 6.62
N GLN A 89 -6.01 16.95 6.30
CA GLN A 89 -5.28 17.53 5.17
C GLN A 89 -5.66 16.90 3.81
N GLN A 90 -6.29 15.72 3.79
CA GLN A 90 -6.72 15.05 2.55
C GLN A 90 -7.73 15.88 1.75
N PHE A 91 -7.50 16.07 0.46
CA PHE A 91 -8.46 16.72 -0.43
C PHE A 91 -9.71 15.85 -0.59
N ASP A 92 -10.90 16.46 -0.57
CA ASP A 92 -12.19 15.76 -0.74
C ASP A 92 -12.90 16.11 -2.04
N LYS A 93 -12.31 16.99 -2.87
CA LYS A 93 -12.83 17.47 -4.14
C LYS A 93 -11.74 17.53 -5.21
N GLY A 94 -12.20 17.70 -6.45
CA GLY A 94 -11.35 17.94 -7.60
C GLY A 94 -10.54 16.72 -8.02
N PHE A 95 -9.56 16.94 -8.89
CA PHE A 95 -8.73 15.87 -9.45
C PHE A 95 -7.78 15.24 -8.43
N ALA A 96 -7.53 15.92 -7.30
CA ALA A 96 -6.65 15.46 -6.23
C ALA A 96 -7.41 14.77 -5.08
N ALA A 97 -8.72 14.55 -5.21
CA ALA A 97 -9.54 13.92 -4.18
C ALA A 97 -8.93 12.59 -3.69
N GLY A 98 -8.80 12.44 -2.37
CA GLY A 98 -8.18 11.30 -1.72
C GLY A 98 -6.67 11.40 -1.52
N THR A 99 -5.97 12.32 -2.18
CA THR A 99 -4.56 12.63 -1.88
C THR A 99 -4.45 13.67 -0.77
N TYR A 100 -3.24 13.93 -0.29
CA TYR A 100 -2.95 15.00 0.68
C TYR A 100 -1.68 15.77 0.26
N PRO A 101 -1.50 17.02 0.71
CA PRO A 101 -0.37 17.84 0.28
C PRO A 101 0.98 17.35 0.81
N ASP A 102 2.06 17.76 0.13
CA ASP A 102 3.42 17.59 0.63
C ASP A 102 3.65 18.42 1.89
N SER A 103 3.20 19.68 1.87
CA SER A 103 3.31 20.59 3.00
C SER A 103 2.16 21.56 3.13
N TRP A 104 2.07 22.23 4.27
CA TRP A 104 1.04 23.25 4.52
C TRP A 104 1.65 24.60 4.88
N ASN A 105 1.26 25.65 4.18
CA ASN A 105 1.61 27.02 4.55
C ASN A 105 0.65 27.51 5.63
N LEU A 106 1.13 27.64 6.87
CA LEU A 106 0.32 28.09 8.00
C LEU A 106 -0.09 29.57 7.93
N GLN A 107 0.71 30.41 7.28
CA GLN A 107 0.45 31.85 7.19
C GLN A 107 -0.68 32.16 6.20
N THR A 108 -0.64 31.54 5.03
CA THR A 108 -1.68 31.71 3.99
C THR A 108 -2.81 30.70 4.12
N ASN A 109 -2.65 29.68 4.97
CA ASN A 109 -3.55 28.55 5.12
C ASN A 109 -3.80 27.81 3.79
N VAL A 110 -2.72 27.55 3.07
CA VAL A 110 -2.74 26.93 1.74
C VAL A 110 -1.94 25.62 1.77
N ALA A 111 -2.48 24.59 1.13
CA ALA A 111 -1.79 23.34 0.89
C ALA A 111 -0.80 23.50 -0.29
N ASN A 112 0.39 22.93 -0.17
CA ASN A 112 1.38 22.93 -1.24
C ASN A 112 1.40 21.57 -1.94
N THR A 113 1.60 21.58 -3.25
CA THR A 113 1.96 20.37 -4.01
C THR A 113 3.27 19.78 -3.50
N ALA A 114 3.57 18.49 -3.68
CA ALA A 114 2.87 17.47 -4.48
C ALA A 114 1.59 16.90 -3.84
N PHE A 115 0.78 16.21 -4.64
CA PHE A 115 -0.42 15.48 -4.21
C PHE A 115 -0.05 14.02 -3.87
N ILE A 116 0.15 13.74 -2.59
CA ILE A 116 0.67 12.46 -2.10
C ILE A 116 -0.45 11.43 -1.99
N ALA A 117 -0.20 10.23 -2.50
CA ALA A 117 -1.13 9.11 -2.41
C ALA A 117 -1.41 8.74 -0.93
N PRO A 118 -2.66 8.35 -0.58
CA PRO A 118 -3.09 8.18 0.81
C PRO A 118 -2.55 6.92 1.51
N ASP A 119 -1.60 6.19 0.93
CA ASP A 119 -1.07 4.93 1.41
C ASP A 119 -0.66 4.96 2.89
N LEU A 120 0.00 6.04 3.34
CA LEU A 120 0.42 6.16 4.74
C LEU A 120 -0.75 6.38 5.71
N ILE A 121 -1.81 7.06 5.26
CA ILE A 121 -3.05 7.25 6.02
C ILE A 121 -3.80 5.92 6.09
N LEU A 122 -3.95 5.25 4.95
CA LEU A 122 -4.62 3.95 4.86
C LEU A 122 -3.87 2.90 5.71
N SER A 123 -2.55 2.83 5.61
CA SER A 123 -1.71 1.93 6.42
C SER A 123 -1.96 2.11 7.92
N TYR A 124 -2.04 3.37 8.37
CA TYR A 124 -2.35 3.67 9.77
C TYR A 124 -3.77 3.23 10.14
N ALA A 125 -4.77 3.55 9.30
CA ALA A 125 -6.16 3.18 9.53
C ALA A 125 -6.36 1.66 9.60
N TYR A 126 -5.71 0.89 8.71
CA TYR A 126 -5.72 -0.57 8.77
C TYR A 126 -5.09 -1.09 10.07
N SER A 127 -4.00 -0.47 10.54
CA SER A 127 -3.39 -0.85 11.80
C SER A 127 -4.31 -0.59 13.01
N LEU A 128 -5.18 0.40 12.98
CA LEU A 128 -6.14 0.68 14.07
C LEU A 128 -7.17 -0.45 14.23
N ILE A 129 -7.56 -1.09 13.13
CA ILE A 129 -8.50 -2.21 13.14
C ILE A 129 -7.80 -3.58 13.25
N GLY A 130 -6.50 -3.59 13.57
CA GLY A 130 -5.72 -4.82 13.70
C GLY A 130 -5.43 -5.52 12.37
N GLU A 131 -5.61 -4.85 11.24
CA GLU A 131 -5.32 -5.38 9.91
C GLU A 131 -4.02 -4.77 9.34
N LYS A 132 -3.50 -5.38 8.29
CA LYS A 132 -2.36 -4.85 7.52
C LYS A 132 -2.88 -4.36 6.19
N MET A 133 -2.56 -3.13 5.81
CA MET A 133 -2.80 -2.67 4.44
C MET A 133 -1.95 -3.52 3.48
N LEU A 134 -2.58 -4.09 2.46
CA LEU A 134 -1.87 -4.80 1.41
C LEU A 134 -1.24 -3.79 0.45
N THR A 135 -0.08 -3.24 0.83
CA THR A 135 0.73 -2.37 -0.03
C THR A 135 1.78 -3.19 -0.77
N GLY A 136 1.54 -3.42 -2.06
CA GLY A 136 2.45 -4.20 -2.91
C GLY A 136 2.34 -5.71 -2.72
N ALA A 137 3.22 -6.43 -3.40
CA ALA A 137 3.26 -7.88 -3.37
C ALA A 137 4.05 -8.41 -2.16
N SER A 138 3.51 -9.39 -1.45
CA SER A 138 4.29 -10.26 -0.58
C SER A 138 5.11 -11.23 -1.42
N VAL A 139 6.37 -11.42 -1.04
CA VAL A 139 7.28 -12.33 -1.72
C VAL A 139 7.91 -13.28 -0.72
N GLU A 140 7.89 -14.57 -1.03
CA GLU A 140 8.59 -15.59 -0.27
C GLU A 140 9.36 -16.51 -1.22
N SER A 141 10.55 -16.95 -0.83
CA SER A 141 11.38 -17.85 -1.63
C SER A 141 11.32 -19.25 -1.05
N PHE A 142 11.31 -20.27 -1.91
CA PHE A 142 11.27 -21.68 -1.50
C PHE A 142 12.14 -22.53 -2.41
N ALA A 143 12.63 -23.65 -1.88
CA ALA A 143 13.45 -24.59 -2.64
C ALA A 143 12.59 -25.51 -3.51
N THR A 144 13.09 -25.81 -4.70
CA THR A 144 12.58 -26.82 -5.63
C THR A 144 13.74 -27.68 -6.13
N ARG A 145 13.46 -28.79 -6.81
CA ARG A 145 14.50 -29.59 -7.50
C ARG A 145 15.34 -28.79 -8.48
N SER A 146 14.74 -27.81 -9.14
CA SER A 146 15.40 -26.98 -10.16
C SER A 146 16.09 -25.73 -9.58
N GLY A 147 16.08 -25.57 -8.25
CA GLY A 147 16.71 -24.47 -7.53
C GLY A 147 15.72 -23.60 -6.75
N LEU A 148 16.08 -22.33 -6.55
CA LEU A 148 15.29 -21.39 -5.77
C LEU A 148 14.14 -20.79 -6.60
N ALA A 149 12.90 -21.03 -6.16
CA ALA A 149 11.69 -20.45 -6.70
C ALA A 149 11.14 -19.34 -5.80
N ARG A 150 10.17 -18.57 -6.31
CA ARG A 150 9.53 -17.47 -5.57
C ARG A 150 8.03 -17.48 -5.75
N LEU A 151 7.29 -17.29 -4.64
CA LEU A 151 5.88 -16.93 -4.64
C LEU A 151 5.77 -15.41 -4.51
N ASN A 152 5.09 -14.76 -5.44
CA ASN A 152 4.70 -13.36 -5.38
C ASN A 152 3.17 -13.26 -5.37
N THR A 153 2.60 -12.52 -4.43
CA THR A 153 1.12 -12.42 -4.31
C THR A 153 0.68 -11.10 -3.69
N PHE A 154 -0.49 -10.60 -4.10
CA PHE A 154 -1.18 -9.47 -3.46
C PHE A 154 -2.02 -9.92 -2.24
N ALA A 155 -1.39 -10.69 -1.35
CA ALA A 155 -1.95 -11.20 -0.10
C ALA A 155 -0.84 -11.28 0.96
N VAL A 156 -1.19 -11.42 2.24
CA VAL A 156 -0.22 -11.82 3.28
C VAL A 156 0.02 -13.32 3.16
N ILE A 157 1.28 -13.75 3.05
CA ILE A 157 1.64 -15.16 3.12
C ILE A 157 1.75 -15.53 4.62
N GLU A 158 0.78 -16.28 5.14
CA GLU A 158 0.78 -16.72 6.54
C GLU A 158 1.65 -17.96 6.74
N ARG A 159 1.70 -18.83 5.73
CA ARG A 159 2.47 -20.07 5.73
C ARG A 159 2.80 -20.47 4.31
N LEU A 160 4.04 -20.89 4.10
CA LEU A 160 4.47 -21.56 2.88
C LEU A 160 5.17 -22.86 3.24
N ALA A 161 4.73 -23.96 2.64
CA ALA A 161 5.37 -25.26 2.76
C ALA A 161 5.59 -25.82 1.36
N SER A 162 6.82 -26.30 1.09
CA SER A 162 7.15 -26.92 -0.18
C SER A 162 7.87 -28.24 0.04
N THR A 163 7.66 -29.14 -0.91
CA THR A 163 8.38 -30.38 -1.12
C THR A 163 8.80 -30.43 -2.59
N ASP A 164 9.52 -31.47 -2.98
CA ASP A 164 9.90 -31.68 -4.38
C ASP A 164 8.72 -31.76 -5.36
N ASN A 165 7.56 -32.28 -4.93
CA ASN A 165 6.43 -32.58 -5.80
C ASN A 165 5.17 -31.76 -5.45
N ALA A 166 5.21 -30.92 -4.42
CA ALA A 166 4.04 -30.16 -3.99
C ALA A 166 4.39 -28.89 -3.22
N LEU A 167 3.51 -27.90 -3.31
CA LEU A 167 3.53 -26.68 -2.52
C LEU A 167 2.14 -26.38 -1.94
N ALA A 168 2.13 -25.92 -0.69
CA ALA A 168 0.95 -25.43 -0.01
C ALA A 168 1.24 -24.03 0.55
N ALA A 169 0.43 -23.05 0.16
CA ALA A 169 0.52 -21.68 0.66
C ALA A 169 -0.79 -21.26 1.30
N LYS A 170 -0.74 -20.79 2.55
CA LYS A 170 -1.90 -20.16 3.20
C LYS A 170 -1.79 -18.65 3.06
N LEU A 171 -2.76 -18.05 2.39
CA LEU A 171 -2.80 -16.64 2.05
C LEU A 171 -3.92 -15.95 2.82
N LYS A 172 -3.67 -14.75 3.35
CA LYS A 172 -4.67 -13.87 3.99
C LYS A 172 -4.85 -12.59 3.18
N PHE A 173 -6.10 -12.24 2.86
CA PHE A 173 -6.47 -11.10 2.02
C PHE A 173 -7.89 -10.61 2.36
N TYR A 174 -8.37 -9.57 1.66
CA TYR A 174 -9.72 -9.05 1.87
C TYR A 174 -10.75 -9.90 1.11
N ALA A 175 -11.76 -10.39 1.82
CA ALA A 175 -12.80 -11.24 1.26
C ALA A 175 -13.51 -10.58 0.05
N GLY A 176 -13.82 -11.38 -0.97
CA GLY A 176 -14.53 -10.92 -2.17
C GLY A 176 -13.65 -10.26 -3.24
N GLN A 177 -12.36 -10.04 -2.98
CA GLN A 177 -11.40 -9.57 -3.97
C GLN A 177 -10.81 -10.72 -4.79
N ASP A 178 -10.43 -10.42 -6.04
CA ASP A 178 -9.62 -11.33 -6.86
C ASP A 178 -8.17 -11.23 -6.38
N VAL A 179 -7.57 -12.37 -6.09
CA VAL A 179 -6.15 -12.45 -5.74
C VAL A 179 -5.38 -13.08 -6.88
N TYR A 180 -4.27 -12.43 -7.24
CA TYR A 180 -3.32 -12.94 -8.20
C TYR A 180 -2.04 -13.36 -7.48
N SER A 181 -1.61 -14.58 -7.77
CA SER A 181 -0.35 -15.15 -7.30
C SER A 181 0.48 -15.60 -8.49
N CYS A 182 1.79 -15.43 -8.41
CA CYS A 182 2.75 -15.89 -9.39
C CYS A 182 3.84 -16.71 -8.70
N LEU A 183 4.02 -17.96 -9.12
CA LEU A 183 5.17 -18.77 -8.75
C LEU A 183 6.16 -18.73 -9.92
N ALA A 184 7.35 -18.18 -9.69
CA ALA A 184 8.39 -18.07 -10.71
C ALA A 184 9.48 -19.12 -10.52
N LYS A 185 10.07 -19.59 -11.64
CA LYS A 185 11.08 -20.65 -11.70
C LYS A 185 10.58 -21.99 -11.15
N VAL A 186 9.34 -22.33 -11.47
CA VAL A 186 8.73 -23.62 -11.14
C VAL A 186 8.46 -24.40 -12.41
N ASP A 187 8.43 -25.72 -12.31
CA ASP A 187 8.01 -26.58 -13.41
C ASP A 187 6.49 -26.48 -13.63
N ARG A 188 6.04 -26.94 -14.80
CA ARG A 188 4.61 -26.96 -15.13
C ARG A 188 3.87 -27.86 -14.12
N PRO A 189 2.83 -27.35 -13.44
CA PRO A 189 2.10 -28.17 -12.47
C PRO A 189 1.19 -29.19 -13.17
N VAL A 190 0.96 -30.32 -12.50
CA VAL A 190 -0.06 -31.31 -12.88
C VAL A 190 -1.44 -30.87 -12.38
N SER A 191 -1.49 -30.20 -11.23
CA SER A 191 -2.75 -29.67 -10.69
C SER A 191 -2.53 -28.46 -9.79
N VAL A 192 -3.50 -27.55 -9.80
CA VAL A 192 -3.56 -26.39 -8.90
C VAL A 192 -4.92 -26.40 -8.21
N THR A 193 -4.93 -26.12 -6.90
CA THR A 193 -6.14 -26.03 -6.08
C THR A 193 -6.20 -24.71 -5.32
N ALA A 194 -7.42 -24.27 -5.02
CA ALA A 194 -7.71 -23.22 -4.05
C ALA A 194 -8.80 -23.72 -3.10
N ASP A 195 -8.55 -23.71 -1.79
CA ASP A 195 -9.45 -24.24 -0.76
C ASP A 195 -9.91 -25.67 -1.11
N ASP A 196 -8.93 -26.54 -1.42
CA ASP A 196 -9.09 -27.92 -1.89
C ASP A 196 -9.88 -28.13 -3.20
N SER A 197 -10.37 -27.06 -3.81
CA SER A 197 -11.10 -27.11 -5.08
C SER A 197 -10.13 -26.97 -6.27
N PRO A 198 -10.20 -27.85 -7.27
CA PRO A 198 -9.33 -27.76 -8.45
C PRO A 198 -9.61 -26.50 -9.26
N LEU A 199 -8.56 -25.83 -9.69
CA LEU A 199 -8.61 -24.69 -10.60
C LEU A 199 -8.41 -25.17 -12.04
N ALA A 200 -9.22 -24.66 -12.96
CA ALA A 200 -9.08 -24.94 -14.38
C ALA A 200 -7.90 -24.15 -14.97
N GLU A 201 -7.18 -24.77 -15.90
CA GLU A 201 -6.21 -24.05 -16.72
C GLU A 201 -6.97 -23.15 -17.72
N THR A 202 -6.54 -21.89 -17.86
CA THR A 202 -7.11 -20.93 -18.80
C THR A 202 -6.03 -19.96 -19.29
N PRO A 203 -5.96 -19.67 -20.60
CA PRO A 203 -5.03 -18.68 -21.13
C PRO A 203 -5.44 -17.24 -20.77
N ASP A 204 -6.71 -17.00 -20.41
CA ASP A 204 -7.22 -15.68 -20.01
C ASP A 204 -7.69 -15.69 -18.55
N LEU A 205 -6.75 -15.42 -17.65
CA LEU A 205 -7.05 -15.29 -16.23
C LEU A 205 -7.87 -14.04 -15.92
N ARG A 206 -7.80 -12.97 -16.72
CA ARG A 206 -8.52 -11.73 -16.42
C ARG A 206 -10.02 -11.95 -16.56
N ALA A 207 -10.44 -12.65 -17.62
CA ALA A 207 -11.84 -12.98 -17.87
C ALA A 207 -12.38 -14.11 -16.97
N ALA A 208 -11.54 -15.04 -16.52
CA ALA A 208 -11.96 -16.15 -15.66
C ALA A 208 -12.32 -15.69 -14.24
N ALA A 209 -13.27 -16.38 -13.58
CA ALA A 209 -13.57 -16.12 -12.16
C ALA A 209 -12.42 -16.59 -11.25
N SER A 210 -11.93 -17.80 -11.51
CA SER A 210 -10.72 -18.40 -10.91
C SER A 210 -10.10 -19.34 -11.95
N GLY A 211 -8.80 -19.56 -11.86
CA GLY A 211 -8.07 -20.44 -12.78
C GLY A 211 -6.56 -20.29 -12.63
N TRP A 212 -5.82 -21.01 -13.45
CA TRP A 212 -4.37 -20.84 -13.56
C TRP A 212 -3.89 -20.85 -15.00
N PHE A 213 -2.72 -20.30 -15.23
CA PHE A 213 -2.03 -20.24 -16.52
C PHE A 213 -0.55 -20.50 -16.28
N TYR A 214 0.07 -21.33 -17.10
CA TYR A 214 1.51 -21.54 -17.05
C TYR A 214 2.21 -20.90 -18.24
N ASP A 215 3.09 -19.95 -17.95
CA ASP A 215 3.98 -19.30 -18.89
C ASP A 215 5.27 -20.12 -19.03
N GLU A 216 5.33 -20.93 -20.08
CA GLU A 216 6.48 -21.77 -20.43
C GLU A 216 7.76 -20.94 -20.64
N ALA A 217 7.65 -19.75 -21.24
CA ALA A 217 8.81 -18.93 -21.57
C ALA A 217 9.52 -18.40 -20.31
N ASN A 218 8.74 -18.07 -19.29
CA ASN A 218 9.27 -17.57 -18.01
C ASN A 218 9.33 -18.63 -16.92
N ARG A 219 8.91 -19.88 -17.20
CA ARG A 219 8.71 -20.95 -16.21
C ARG A 219 7.93 -20.45 -14.99
N ALA A 220 6.77 -19.84 -15.26
CA ALA A 220 5.98 -19.15 -14.26
C ALA A 220 4.52 -19.63 -14.24
N LEU A 221 4.04 -19.97 -13.04
CA LEU A 221 2.66 -20.32 -12.80
C LEU A 221 1.90 -19.10 -12.28
N HIS A 222 0.93 -18.63 -13.04
CA HIS A 222 0.01 -17.57 -12.66
C HIS A 222 -1.28 -18.19 -12.16
N ILE A 223 -1.78 -17.72 -11.01
CA ILE A 223 -3.00 -18.22 -10.39
C ILE A 223 -3.89 -17.01 -10.10
N LYS A 224 -5.14 -17.08 -10.57
CA LYS A 224 -6.21 -16.19 -10.12
C LYS A 224 -7.19 -16.99 -9.29
N TYR A 225 -7.55 -16.49 -8.12
CA TYR A 225 -8.62 -17.07 -7.36
C TYR A 225 -9.41 -16.00 -6.61
N ARG A 226 -10.70 -16.28 -6.39
CA ARG A 226 -11.59 -15.44 -5.60
C ARG A 226 -12.19 -16.27 -4.47
N SER A 227 -11.81 -15.98 -3.24
CA SER A 227 -12.44 -16.59 -2.06
C SER A 227 -13.47 -15.66 -1.43
N ARG A 228 -14.52 -16.27 -0.88
CA ARG A 228 -15.48 -15.58 0.00
C ARG A 228 -14.94 -15.46 1.44
N SER A 229 -13.92 -16.24 1.77
CA SER A 229 -13.20 -16.14 3.04
C SER A 229 -12.09 -15.07 2.97
N ARG A 230 -11.60 -14.64 4.14
CA ARG A 230 -10.40 -13.77 4.27
C ARG A 230 -9.09 -14.55 4.15
N THR A 231 -9.17 -15.87 4.02
CA THR A 231 -8.03 -16.74 3.83
C THR A 231 -8.28 -17.72 2.70
N ALA A 232 -7.23 -18.15 2.01
CA ALA A 232 -7.29 -19.27 1.09
C ALA A 232 -6.05 -20.15 1.20
N GLU A 233 -6.23 -21.45 0.99
CA GLU A 233 -5.12 -22.38 0.82
C GLU A 233 -4.90 -22.70 -0.66
N ILE A 234 -3.73 -22.35 -1.18
CA ILE A 234 -3.31 -22.65 -2.54
C ILE A 234 -2.45 -23.90 -2.52
N GLY A 235 -2.87 -24.91 -3.27
CA GLY A 235 -2.12 -26.13 -3.49
C GLY A 235 -1.58 -26.19 -4.91
N VAL A 236 -0.33 -26.61 -5.07
CA VAL A 236 0.29 -26.90 -6.36
C VAL A 236 0.91 -28.28 -6.28
N LYS A 237 0.70 -29.12 -7.30
CA LYS A 237 1.37 -30.41 -7.45
C LYS A 237 2.10 -30.45 -8.79
N TRP A 238 3.31 -31.00 -8.77
CA TRP A 238 4.18 -31.24 -9.94
C TRP A 238 4.35 -32.73 -10.17
#